data_AF-A0A3D9DXV7-F1
#
_entry.id   AF-A0A3D9DXV7-F1
#
_cell.length_a   1.000
_cell.length_b   1.000
_cell.length_c   1.000
_cell.angle_alpha   90.00
_cell.angle_beta   90.00
_cell.angle_gamma   90.00
#
_symmetry.space_group_name_H-M   'P 1'
#
loop_
_entity.id
_entity.type
_entity.pdbx_description
1 polymer ?
#
loop_
_entity_poly.entity_id
_entity_poly.type
_entity_poly.pdbx_seq_one_letter_code
_entity_poly.pdbx_strand_id
1 'polypeptide(L)'
;MKGQSLRFCLGLSAGLLCAGTGQSMAASAPMPPNVEQFVFGTLPDGRTVHGYRISNDRQLRLEVIEYGGIITSLETPDRDGHMADIVLGFNSLEDYRSSAYQKLNPYFGALIGRYGNRIADGRFTLEGQTYQLATNDGPNHLHGGDEGFNQKLWQATPFSSSEGSGVVMRYTSADGEEGYPGELAVEVKYTLTHDDTLAIDYSARTTKATPVNLTQHSYFNLDGEGSDSILDHVMTLEADAYTPVNETLIPTGEIASVAGTPFDFTRPTPIGERIETDNEQLRRGQGYDHNFVLKRAPSSTPERAARVTSPASGRVLEVETTEPGLQFYSGNFLDGSVSGKSGRAYGQRSGLALETQHFPDSPNQSGFPSTILQPGETLESHTVYRFTTED
;
A
#
# COMPACT_ATOMS: atom_id res chain seq x y z
N MET A 1 17.54 -22.05 99.79
CA MET A 1 18.00 -23.38 99.33
C MET A 1 17.46 -23.61 97.92
N LYS A 2 18.35 -23.65 96.92
CA LYS A 2 18.20 -24.14 95.52
C LYS A 2 17.01 -23.56 94.70
N GLY A 3 17.15 -23.04 93.49
CA GLY A 3 18.20 -23.28 92.51
C GLY A 3 18.11 -22.39 91.26
N GLN A 4 18.97 -22.77 90.33
CA GLN A 4 19.49 -22.09 89.15
C GLN A 4 18.44 -21.83 88.06
N SER A 5 18.65 -20.80 87.23
CA SER A 5 19.19 -21.01 85.87
C SER A 5 19.38 -19.69 85.12
N LEU A 6 20.57 -19.56 84.55
CA LEU A 6 21.05 -18.47 83.71
C LEU A 6 20.80 -18.89 82.25
N ARG A 7 20.18 -18.05 81.41
CA ARG A 7 20.18 -18.22 79.95
C ARG A 7 20.68 -16.95 79.28
N PHE A 8 21.80 -17.10 78.59
CA PHE A 8 22.46 -16.12 77.73
C PHE A 8 21.70 -16.01 76.40
N CYS A 9 21.55 -14.78 75.90
CA CYS A 9 21.07 -14.46 74.56
C CYS A 9 22.19 -14.68 73.53
N LEU A 10 21.89 -15.34 72.40
CA LEU A 10 22.69 -15.29 71.18
C LEU A 10 21.86 -14.69 70.05
N GLY A 11 22.44 -13.73 69.35
CA GLY A 11 21.83 -12.97 68.26
C GLY A 11 21.66 -13.76 66.97
N LEU A 12 20.62 -13.40 66.21
CA LEU A 12 20.40 -13.82 64.84
C LEU A 12 20.94 -12.75 63.87
N SER A 13 21.85 -13.15 63.01
CA SER A 13 22.39 -12.37 61.90
C SER A 13 21.45 -12.44 60.71
N ALA A 14 20.95 -11.30 60.23
CA ALA A 14 20.19 -11.18 58.99
C ALA A 14 21.16 -10.96 57.81
N GLY A 15 21.28 -11.94 56.92
CA GLY A 15 21.97 -11.81 55.63
C GLY A 15 20.95 -11.65 54.51
N LEU A 16 20.94 -10.47 53.88
CA LEU A 16 20.15 -10.16 52.68
C LEU A 16 20.57 -11.07 51.51
N LEU A 17 19.62 -11.81 50.94
CA LEU A 17 19.75 -12.37 49.59
C LEU A 17 19.33 -11.31 48.57
N CYS A 18 20.28 -10.79 47.80
CA CYS A 18 19.99 -10.09 46.55
C CYS A 18 19.57 -11.12 45.50
N ALA A 19 18.28 -11.24 45.24
CA ALA A 19 17.75 -11.96 44.08
C ALA A 19 17.92 -11.06 42.84
N GLY A 20 18.90 -11.38 42.00
CA GLY A 20 19.00 -10.81 40.66
C GLY A 20 17.88 -11.37 39.80
N THR A 21 16.90 -10.54 39.46
CA THR A 21 15.91 -10.83 38.43
C THR A 21 16.61 -10.74 37.07
N GLY A 22 17.16 -11.86 36.59
CA GLY A 22 17.54 -12.00 35.19
C GLY A 22 16.27 -11.90 34.35
N GLN A 23 16.11 -10.79 33.62
CA GLN A 23 15.15 -10.73 32.53
C GLN A 23 15.57 -11.78 31.51
N SER A 24 14.77 -12.85 31.41
CA SER A 24 14.87 -13.80 30.32
C SER A 24 14.61 -13.04 29.02
N MET A 25 15.66 -12.83 28.22
CA MET A 25 15.52 -12.49 26.81
C MET A 25 14.66 -13.59 26.19
N ALA A 26 13.41 -13.29 25.86
CA ALA A 26 12.58 -14.21 25.11
C ALA A 26 13.30 -14.46 23.79
N ALA A 27 13.70 -15.70 23.54
CA ALA A 27 14.22 -16.09 22.24
C ALA A 27 13.15 -15.76 21.20
N SER A 28 13.52 -15.00 20.16
CA SER A 28 12.63 -14.73 19.04
C SER A 28 12.13 -16.06 18.48
N ALA A 29 10.81 -16.16 18.26
CA ALA A 29 10.25 -17.32 17.59
C ALA A 29 11.00 -17.58 16.27
N PRO A 30 11.26 -18.85 15.90
CA PRO A 30 11.92 -19.14 14.63
C PRO A 30 11.11 -18.56 13.47
N MET A 31 11.80 -17.98 12.49
CA MET A 31 11.17 -17.45 11.30
C MET A 31 10.46 -18.58 10.52
N PRO A 32 9.28 -18.31 9.94
CA PRO A 32 8.63 -19.28 9.04
C PRO A 32 9.51 -19.60 7.83
N PRO A 33 9.32 -20.77 7.19
CA PRO A 33 9.97 -21.08 5.93
C PRO A 33 9.79 -19.97 4.89
N ASN A 34 10.81 -19.75 4.06
CA ASN A 34 10.80 -18.79 2.95
C ASN A 34 10.57 -17.31 3.35
N VAL A 35 10.66 -16.98 4.64
CA VAL A 35 10.63 -15.60 5.14
C VAL A 35 11.91 -15.30 5.90
N GLU A 36 12.64 -14.28 5.46
CA GLU A 36 13.80 -13.73 6.14
C GLU A 36 13.46 -12.35 6.71
N GLN A 37 13.79 -12.12 7.98
CA GLN A 37 13.66 -10.80 8.61
C GLN A 37 15.02 -10.12 8.67
N PHE A 38 15.06 -8.83 8.37
CA PHE A 38 16.27 -8.01 8.47
C PHE A 38 15.94 -6.61 9.04
N VAL A 39 16.96 -5.88 9.49
CA VAL A 39 16.80 -4.48 9.90
C VAL A 39 16.90 -3.60 8.66
N PHE A 40 15.83 -2.86 8.35
CA PHE A 40 15.80 -1.92 7.22
C PHE A 40 16.33 -0.53 7.61
N GLY A 41 16.08 -0.11 8.85
CA GLY A 41 16.59 1.17 9.37
C GLY A 41 16.07 1.47 10.77
N THR A 42 16.31 2.69 11.23
CA THR A 42 15.87 3.18 12.55
C THR A 42 15.17 4.52 12.40
N LEU A 43 13.98 4.65 12.99
CA LEU A 43 13.25 5.91 13.04
C LEU A 43 13.97 6.93 13.94
N PRO A 44 13.74 8.25 13.77
CA PRO A 44 14.38 9.28 14.60
C PRO A 44 14.09 9.16 16.11
N ASP A 45 12.99 8.51 16.48
CA ASP A 45 12.62 8.24 17.88
C ASP A 45 13.30 6.99 18.46
N GLY A 46 14.17 6.33 17.70
CA GLY A 46 14.94 5.17 18.11
C GLY A 46 14.27 3.82 17.87
N ARG A 47 13.03 3.78 17.37
CA ARG A 47 12.37 2.52 17.00
C ARG A 47 13.00 1.92 15.75
N THR A 48 13.33 0.63 15.81
CA THR A 48 13.83 -0.13 14.65
C THR A 48 12.70 -0.44 13.67
N VAL A 49 12.98 -0.32 12.38
CA VAL A 49 12.12 -0.77 11.29
C VAL A 49 12.69 -2.06 10.72
N HIS A 50 11.91 -3.13 10.73
CA HIS A 50 12.27 -4.39 10.11
C HIS A 50 11.72 -4.50 8.69
N GLY A 51 12.45 -5.23 7.86
CA GLY A 51 12.02 -5.71 6.55
C GLY A 51 11.84 -7.22 6.55
N TYR A 52 10.99 -7.70 5.64
CA TYR A 52 10.69 -9.10 5.43
C TYR A 52 10.91 -9.42 3.96
N ARG A 53 11.88 -10.29 3.68
CA ARG A 53 12.12 -10.85 2.35
C ARG A 53 11.41 -12.20 2.26
N ILE A 54 10.51 -12.31 1.30
CA ILE A 54 9.67 -13.48 1.08
C ILE A 54 9.99 -14.03 -0.31
N SER A 55 10.25 -15.32 -0.41
CA SER A 55 10.53 -15.98 -1.70
C SER A 55 9.52 -17.10 -1.94
N ASN A 56 9.15 -17.33 -3.20
CA ASN A 56 8.44 -18.56 -3.57
C ASN A 56 9.38 -19.55 -4.28
N ASP A 57 8.88 -20.75 -4.56
CA ASP A 57 9.67 -21.82 -5.16
C ASP A 57 9.99 -21.58 -6.66
N ARG A 58 9.44 -20.50 -7.24
CA ARG A 58 9.50 -20.14 -8.67
C ARG A 58 10.25 -18.83 -8.94
N GLN A 59 11.12 -18.44 -8.00
CA GLN A 59 12.06 -17.30 -8.07
C GLN A 59 11.45 -15.92 -7.84
N LEU A 60 10.12 -15.79 -7.70
CA LEU A 60 9.51 -14.52 -7.30
C LEU A 60 10.01 -14.15 -5.90
N ARG A 61 10.48 -12.91 -5.74
CA ARG A 61 10.93 -12.37 -4.45
C ARG A 61 10.22 -11.06 -4.15
N LEU A 62 9.69 -10.96 -2.94
CA LEU A 62 9.02 -9.78 -2.41
C LEU A 62 9.81 -9.27 -1.20
N GLU A 63 9.98 -7.96 -1.10
CA GLU A 63 10.39 -7.31 0.14
C GLU A 63 9.32 -6.32 0.62
N VAL A 64 8.95 -6.43 1.89
CA VAL A 64 8.02 -5.50 2.55
C VAL A 64 8.61 -5.04 3.88
N ILE A 65 8.45 -3.76 4.23
CA ILE A 65 8.93 -3.19 5.50
C ILE A 65 7.78 -2.78 6.42
N GLU A 66 8.04 -2.76 7.73
CA GLU A 66 7.05 -2.34 8.75
C GLU A 66 6.61 -0.88 8.58
N TYR A 67 7.50 -0.01 8.11
CA TYR A 67 7.19 1.39 7.87
C TYR A 67 6.30 1.54 6.64
N GLY A 68 5.09 2.05 6.84
CA GLY A 68 4.09 2.24 5.80
C GLY A 68 3.56 0.95 5.17
N GLY A 69 3.95 -0.23 5.68
CA GLY A 69 3.71 -1.50 5.00
C GLY A 69 4.24 -1.51 3.55
N ILE A 70 5.34 -0.79 3.32
CA ILE A 70 5.85 -0.49 1.97
C ILE A 70 6.41 -1.75 1.31
N ILE A 71 5.98 -2.02 0.08
CA ILE A 71 6.68 -2.95 -0.82
C ILE A 71 7.92 -2.25 -1.36
N THR A 72 9.10 -2.68 -0.92
CA THR A 72 10.39 -2.06 -1.31
C THR A 72 10.99 -2.72 -2.55
N SER A 73 10.69 -4.00 -2.79
CA SER A 73 11.21 -4.78 -3.93
C SER A 73 10.21 -5.85 -4.36
N LEU A 74 10.13 -6.07 -5.67
CA LEU A 74 9.38 -7.18 -6.26
C LEU A 74 10.11 -7.66 -7.50
N GLU A 75 10.87 -8.75 -7.36
CA GLU A 75 11.71 -9.29 -8.42
C GLU A 75 11.00 -10.39 -9.19
N THR A 76 10.89 -10.25 -10.51
CA THR A 76 10.20 -11.19 -11.41
C THR A 76 11.11 -11.61 -12.58
N PRO A 77 11.02 -12.86 -13.06
CA PRO A 77 11.76 -13.29 -14.25
C PRO A 77 11.16 -12.68 -15.52
N ASP A 78 11.99 -12.39 -16.52
CA ASP A 78 11.55 -12.14 -17.90
C ASP A 78 11.37 -13.46 -18.67
N ARG A 79 11.01 -13.37 -19.96
CA ARG A 79 10.84 -14.54 -20.84
C ARG A 79 12.08 -15.45 -20.94
N ASP A 80 13.27 -14.89 -20.74
CA ASP A 80 14.56 -15.59 -20.80
C ASP A 80 15.04 -16.04 -19.40
N GLY A 81 14.28 -15.76 -18.35
CA GLY A 81 14.60 -16.09 -16.96
C GLY A 81 15.52 -15.10 -16.26
N HIS A 82 15.78 -13.91 -16.82
CA HIS A 82 16.52 -12.88 -16.11
C HIS A 82 15.62 -12.17 -15.10
N MET A 83 16.08 -12.09 -13.86
CA MET A 83 15.38 -11.41 -12.77
C MET A 83 15.58 -9.89 -12.86
N ALA A 84 14.50 -9.13 -12.66
CA ALA A 84 14.57 -7.70 -12.42
C ALA A 84 13.56 -7.29 -11.34
N ASP A 85 13.93 -6.31 -10.53
CA ASP A 85 13.02 -5.63 -9.61
C ASP A 85 12.13 -4.68 -10.40
N ILE A 86 10.83 -4.97 -10.44
CA ILE A 86 9.86 -4.27 -11.28
C ILE A 86 9.09 -3.18 -10.54
N VAL A 87 9.40 -2.89 -9.27
CA VAL A 87 8.74 -1.81 -8.53
C VAL A 87 9.69 -0.67 -8.21
N LEU A 88 9.23 0.58 -8.34
CA LEU A 88 10.02 1.74 -7.91
C LEU A 88 10.05 1.81 -6.38
N GLY A 89 11.16 2.32 -5.86
CA GLY A 89 11.37 2.47 -4.42
C GLY A 89 12.82 2.80 -4.09
N PHE A 90 13.21 2.59 -2.84
CA PHE A 90 14.55 2.84 -2.30
C PHE A 90 15.09 1.67 -1.46
N ASN A 91 16.41 1.67 -1.27
CA ASN A 91 17.13 0.67 -0.47
C ASN A 91 17.29 1.07 1.00
N SER A 92 16.89 2.29 1.39
CA SER A 92 17.10 2.82 2.74
C SER A 92 15.85 3.51 3.31
N LEU A 93 15.69 3.46 4.63
CA LEU A 93 14.62 4.17 5.34
C LEU A 93 14.80 5.68 5.24
N GLU A 94 16.04 6.14 5.19
CA GLU A 94 16.41 7.55 5.06
C GLU A 94 15.85 8.15 3.77
N ASP A 95 15.90 7.43 2.66
CA ASP A 95 15.39 7.92 1.37
C ASP A 95 13.86 8.06 1.38
N TYR A 96 13.13 7.09 1.94
CA TYR A 96 11.67 7.15 2.18
C TYR A 96 11.25 8.26 3.16
N ARG A 97 12.22 8.88 3.84
CA ARG A 97 11.99 9.99 4.78
C ARG A 97 12.71 11.26 4.38
N SER A 98 13.35 11.26 3.21
CA SER A 98 14.13 12.40 2.75
C SER A 98 13.22 13.57 2.41
N SER A 99 13.72 14.80 2.57
CA SER A 99 12.95 15.98 2.20
C SER A 99 12.61 16.02 0.71
N ALA A 100 13.46 15.44 -0.15
CA ALA A 100 13.19 15.32 -1.58
C ALA A 100 11.99 14.39 -1.83
N TYR A 101 11.98 13.21 -1.20
CA TYR A 101 10.86 12.27 -1.29
C TYR A 101 9.56 12.85 -0.72
N GLN A 102 9.61 13.48 0.46
CA GLN A 102 8.43 14.09 1.08
C GLN A 102 7.86 15.24 0.25
N LYS A 103 8.72 16.03 -0.41
CA LYS A 103 8.28 17.11 -1.29
C LYS A 103 7.65 16.58 -2.58
N LEU A 104 8.23 15.52 -3.17
CA LEU A 104 7.68 14.86 -4.35
C LEU A 104 6.39 14.09 -4.03
N ASN A 105 6.31 13.58 -2.79
CA ASN A 105 5.20 12.82 -2.22
C ASN A 105 4.63 11.72 -3.14
N PRO A 106 5.46 10.80 -3.70
CA PRO A 106 4.98 9.84 -4.68
C PRO A 106 4.37 8.58 -4.06
N TYR A 107 4.48 8.37 -2.74
CA TYR A 107 3.94 7.20 -2.02
C TYR A 107 4.45 5.82 -2.47
N PHE A 108 5.70 5.71 -2.95
CA PHE A 108 6.26 4.47 -3.49
C PHE A 108 5.99 3.23 -2.62
N GLY A 109 5.22 2.29 -3.16
CA GLY A 109 4.99 0.97 -2.58
C GLY A 109 4.15 0.95 -1.30
N ALA A 110 3.66 2.10 -0.84
CA ALA A 110 3.06 2.23 0.49
C ALA A 110 1.62 1.69 0.57
N LEU A 111 1.23 1.27 1.78
CA LEU A 111 -0.17 1.17 2.15
C LEU A 111 -0.76 2.56 2.33
N ILE A 112 -1.92 2.77 1.73
CA ILE A 112 -2.63 4.03 1.73
C ILE A 112 -3.90 3.91 2.59
N GLY A 113 -4.11 4.91 3.43
CA GLY A 113 -5.30 5.02 4.27
C GLY A 113 -5.17 6.15 5.29
N ARG A 114 -6.24 6.54 6.00
CA ARG A 114 -7.54 5.83 6.09
C ARG A 114 -8.38 5.86 4.80
N TYR A 115 -8.16 6.85 3.95
CA TYR A 115 -8.85 6.98 2.67
C TYR A 115 -7.86 7.19 1.52
N GLY A 116 -7.85 6.27 0.56
CA GLY A 116 -7.10 6.35 -0.68
C GLY A 116 -7.70 7.35 -1.66
N ASN A 117 -6.82 8.05 -2.36
CA ASN A 117 -7.13 9.15 -3.26
C ASN A 117 -7.73 10.38 -2.53
N ARG A 118 -8.48 11.21 -3.25
CA ARG A 118 -8.87 12.56 -2.80
C ARG A 118 -10.24 12.62 -2.13
N ILE A 119 -10.39 13.55 -1.19
CA ILE A 119 -11.67 14.05 -0.65
C ILE A 119 -11.71 15.57 -0.86
N ALA A 120 -12.77 16.05 -1.51
CA ALA A 120 -12.94 17.45 -1.87
C ALA A 120 -12.94 18.37 -0.63
N ASP A 121 -12.23 19.49 -0.70
CA ASP A 121 -12.06 20.47 0.40
C ASP A 121 -11.51 19.89 1.72
N GLY A 122 -10.99 18.66 1.66
CA GLY A 122 -10.69 17.85 2.84
C GLY A 122 -11.87 17.74 3.80
N ARG A 123 -13.10 17.65 3.28
CA ARG A 123 -14.30 17.73 4.11
C ARG A 123 -15.34 16.74 3.65
N PHE A 124 -16.02 16.11 4.61
CA PHE A 124 -17.20 15.29 4.34
C PHE A 124 -18.23 15.45 5.46
N THR A 125 -19.47 15.03 5.20
CA THR A 125 -20.54 15.03 6.20
C THR A 125 -21.05 13.61 6.40
N LEU A 126 -21.05 13.16 7.65
CA LEU A 126 -21.51 11.85 8.05
C LEU A 126 -22.47 11.99 9.22
N GLU A 127 -23.66 11.40 9.10
CA GLU A 127 -24.72 11.45 10.13
C GLU A 127 -25.08 12.88 10.59
N GLY A 128 -25.03 13.85 9.66
CA GLY A 128 -25.32 15.26 9.93
C GLY A 128 -24.19 16.03 10.62
N GLN A 129 -23.06 15.39 10.91
CA GLN A 129 -21.86 16.03 11.40
C GLN A 129 -20.84 16.22 10.27
N THR A 130 -20.30 17.43 10.15
CA THR A 130 -19.23 17.74 9.20
C THR A 130 -17.87 17.52 9.84
N TYR A 131 -17.00 16.79 9.13
CA TYR A 131 -15.62 16.51 9.53
C TYR A 131 -14.67 17.26 8.61
N GLN A 132 -13.68 17.94 9.19
CA GLN A 132 -12.60 18.60 8.46
C GLN A 132 -11.32 17.80 8.65
N LEU A 133 -10.70 17.46 7.53
CA LEU A 133 -9.43 16.77 7.41
C LEU A 133 -8.34 17.76 6.99
N ALA A 134 -7.09 17.32 7.03
CA ALA A 134 -5.97 18.07 6.48
C ALA A 134 -6.16 18.30 4.97
N THR A 135 -5.82 19.48 4.47
CA THR A 135 -5.81 19.78 3.03
C THR A 135 -4.37 19.73 2.52
N ASN A 136 -3.83 18.51 2.45
CA ASN A 136 -2.43 18.23 2.13
C ASN A 136 -2.14 18.19 0.62
N ASP A 137 -3.16 18.34 -0.23
CA ASP A 137 -3.03 18.43 -1.68
C ASP A 137 -3.87 19.60 -2.23
N GLY A 138 -3.26 20.79 -2.22
CA GLY A 138 -3.95 22.03 -2.58
C GLY A 138 -5.16 22.28 -1.66
N PRO A 139 -6.39 22.45 -2.19
CA PRO A 139 -7.58 22.59 -1.37
C PRO A 139 -8.11 21.25 -0.83
N ASN A 140 -7.59 20.11 -1.29
CA ASN A 140 -8.16 18.79 -1.04
C ASN A 140 -7.35 17.98 -0.02
N HIS A 141 -7.99 16.95 0.53
CA HIS A 141 -7.32 15.91 1.30
C HIS A 141 -6.91 14.77 0.38
N LEU A 142 -5.71 14.21 0.56
CA LEU A 142 -5.15 13.15 -0.27
C LEU A 142 -4.51 12.05 0.59
N HIS A 143 -4.85 10.79 0.27
CA HIS A 143 -4.17 9.58 0.77
C HIS A 143 -4.06 9.49 2.30
N GLY A 144 -5.10 9.96 3.00
CA GLY A 144 -5.20 9.85 4.44
C GLY A 144 -4.57 10.99 5.24
N GLY A 145 -3.93 11.98 4.59
CA GLY A 145 -3.51 13.22 5.24
C GLY A 145 -2.01 13.41 5.38
N ASP A 146 -1.62 14.28 6.30
CA ASP A 146 -0.22 14.70 6.49
C ASP A 146 0.66 13.54 7.01
N GLU A 147 0.11 12.73 7.91
CA GLU A 147 0.70 11.52 8.44
C GLU A 147 -0.20 10.30 8.20
N GLY A 148 -0.56 10.05 6.95
CA GLY A 148 -1.34 8.87 6.54
C GLY A 148 -0.66 7.53 6.86
N PHE A 149 -1.35 6.43 6.52
CA PHE A 149 -0.91 5.05 6.81
C PHE A 149 0.46 4.71 6.22
N ASN A 150 0.86 5.38 5.14
CA ASN A 150 2.16 5.26 4.48
C ASN A 150 3.34 5.67 5.37
N GLN A 151 3.10 6.40 6.46
CA GLN A 151 4.14 6.89 7.37
C GLN A 151 4.05 6.26 8.77
N LYS A 152 3.12 5.32 8.99
CA LYS A 152 2.96 4.64 10.28
C LYS A 152 3.90 3.42 10.37
N LEU A 153 4.32 3.10 11.59
CA LEU A 153 5.04 1.87 11.86
C LEU A 153 4.02 0.77 12.19
N TRP A 154 3.88 -0.20 11.29
CA TRP A 154 2.94 -1.31 11.43
C TRP A 154 3.55 -2.42 12.29
N GLN A 155 2.70 -3.13 13.03
CA GLN A 155 3.09 -4.38 13.68
C GLN A 155 3.06 -5.50 12.63
N ALA A 156 4.23 -6.05 12.31
CA ALA A 156 4.36 -7.17 11.38
C ALA A 156 4.35 -8.52 12.10
N THR A 157 3.70 -9.52 11.49
CA THR A 157 3.75 -10.92 11.93
C THR A 157 3.98 -11.81 10.71
N PRO A 158 5.18 -12.38 10.53
CA PRO A 158 5.46 -13.28 9.42
C PRO A 158 4.72 -14.60 9.58
N PHE A 159 4.34 -15.23 8.48
CA PHE A 159 3.66 -16.53 8.47
C PHE A 159 4.08 -17.39 7.27
N SER A 160 3.77 -18.68 7.35
CA SER A 160 3.77 -19.62 6.24
C SER A 160 2.52 -20.50 6.32
N SER A 161 1.98 -20.91 5.18
CA SER A 161 0.72 -21.64 5.05
C SER A 161 0.76 -22.59 3.85
N SER A 162 -0.31 -23.34 3.60
CA SER A 162 -0.42 -24.19 2.40
C SER A 162 -0.46 -23.41 1.09
N GLU A 163 -0.89 -22.14 1.13
CA GLU A 163 -1.04 -21.30 -0.05
C GLU A 163 0.27 -20.56 -0.41
N GLY A 164 1.16 -20.40 0.57
CA GLY A 164 2.37 -19.60 0.44
C GLY A 164 2.84 -19.01 1.77
N SER A 165 3.81 -18.11 1.67
CA SER A 165 4.42 -17.43 2.83
C SER A 165 4.24 -15.91 2.72
N GLY A 166 4.34 -15.22 3.86
CA GLY A 166 3.98 -13.82 3.87
C GLY A 166 4.16 -13.11 5.20
N VAL A 167 3.57 -11.93 5.28
CA VAL A 167 3.53 -11.10 6.48
C VAL A 167 2.16 -10.46 6.65
N VAL A 168 1.65 -10.47 7.88
CA VAL A 168 0.47 -9.72 8.28
C VAL A 168 0.91 -8.43 8.95
N MET A 169 0.48 -7.29 8.40
CA MET A 169 0.67 -5.95 8.95
C MET A 169 -0.57 -5.54 9.73
N ARG A 170 -0.39 -5.02 10.95
CA ARG A 170 -1.49 -4.49 11.77
C ARG A 170 -1.21 -3.07 12.25
N TYR A 171 -2.23 -2.23 12.19
CA TYR A 171 -2.20 -0.87 12.74
C TYR A 171 -3.57 -0.51 13.30
N THR A 172 -3.58 0.20 14.42
CA THR A 172 -4.79 0.77 15.01
C THR A 172 -4.71 2.28 14.88
N SER A 173 -5.52 2.83 14.00
CA SER A 173 -5.69 4.27 13.81
C SER A 173 -6.66 4.79 14.87
N ALA A 174 -6.22 5.72 15.70
CA ALA A 174 -7.04 6.22 16.81
C ALA A 174 -8.28 7.01 16.34
N ASP A 175 -9.27 7.17 17.22
CA ASP A 175 -10.39 8.10 17.00
C ASP A 175 -9.83 9.53 16.86
N GLY A 176 -10.19 10.21 15.77
CA GLY A 176 -9.71 11.56 15.44
C GLY A 176 -8.35 11.60 14.75
N GLU A 177 -7.69 10.47 14.50
CA GLU A 177 -6.45 10.45 13.71
C GLU A 177 -6.69 11.03 12.31
N GLU A 178 -5.89 12.02 11.92
CA GLU A 178 -6.04 12.78 10.66
C GLU A 178 -7.43 13.43 10.47
N GLY A 179 -8.20 13.57 11.56
CA GLY A 179 -9.56 14.13 11.57
C GLY A 179 -10.69 13.12 11.32
N TYR A 180 -10.38 11.83 11.15
CA TYR A 180 -11.37 10.79 10.90
C TYR A 180 -12.06 10.31 12.21
N PRO A 181 -13.39 10.13 12.23
CA PRO A 181 -14.08 9.58 13.40
C PRO A 181 -13.82 8.08 13.56
N GLY A 182 -13.83 7.62 14.80
CA GLY A 182 -13.73 6.21 15.16
C GLY A 182 -12.30 5.69 15.18
N GLU A 183 -12.00 4.88 16.19
CA GLU A 183 -10.83 4.00 16.12
C GLU A 183 -11.04 3.00 14.98
N LEU A 184 -10.01 2.75 14.18
CA LEU A 184 -10.02 1.78 13.09
C LEU A 184 -8.87 0.79 13.29
N ALA A 185 -9.22 -0.46 13.57
CA ALA A 185 -8.28 -1.57 13.56
C ALA A 185 -8.15 -2.09 12.12
N VAL A 186 -6.92 -2.09 11.59
CA VAL A 186 -6.62 -2.48 10.21
C VAL A 186 -5.63 -3.64 10.21
N GLU A 187 -5.93 -4.64 9.39
CA GLU A 187 -5.05 -5.75 9.07
C GLU A 187 -4.84 -5.80 7.56
N VAL A 188 -3.58 -5.89 7.13
CA VAL A 188 -3.23 -6.11 5.72
C VAL A 188 -2.29 -7.30 5.63
N LYS A 189 -2.68 -8.31 4.86
CA LYS A 189 -1.92 -9.54 4.69
C LYS A 189 -1.31 -9.59 3.30
N TYR A 190 0.01 -9.59 3.23
CA TYR A 190 0.76 -9.87 2.02
C TYR A 190 1.09 -11.36 1.97
N THR A 191 0.64 -12.05 0.92
CA THR A 191 0.94 -13.46 0.68
C THR A 191 1.64 -13.61 -0.67
N LEU A 192 2.88 -14.12 -0.64
CA LEU A 192 3.53 -14.61 -1.84
C LEU A 192 3.21 -16.11 -1.97
N THR A 193 2.43 -16.42 -2.99
CA THR A 193 1.90 -17.77 -3.22
C THR A 193 2.90 -18.64 -4.00
N HIS A 194 2.62 -19.94 -4.04
CA HIS A 194 3.41 -20.88 -4.84
C HIS A 194 3.23 -20.72 -6.37
N ASP A 195 2.21 -19.99 -6.84
CA ASP A 195 1.85 -19.85 -8.26
C ASP A 195 2.19 -18.49 -8.88
N ASP A 196 3.26 -17.85 -8.39
CA ASP A 196 3.75 -16.54 -8.85
C ASP A 196 2.73 -15.40 -8.70
N THR A 197 1.95 -15.47 -7.63
CA THR A 197 0.96 -14.45 -7.28
C THR A 197 1.32 -13.76 -5.96
N LEU A 198 1.26 -12.43 -5.96
CA LEU A 198 1.18 -11.62 -4.73
C LEU A 198 -0.28 -11.29 -4.43
N ALA A 199 -0.82 -11.87 -3.36
CA ALA A 199 -2.14 -11.53 -2.85
C ALA A 199 -2.03 -10.54 -1.68
N ILE A 200 -2.91 -9.54 -1.68
CA ILE A 200 -3.02 -8.51 -0.66
C ILE A 200 -4.46 -8.50 -0.16
N ASP A 201 -4.65 -8.96 1.07
CA ASP A 201 -5.97 -9.00 1.73
C ASP A 201 -6.04 -7.86 2.76
N TYR A 202 -7.08 -7.04 2.68
CA TYR A 202 -7.34 -5.95 3.62
C TYR A 202 -8.54 -6.31 4.50
N SER A 203 -8.43 -6.07 5.80
CA SER A 203 -9.56 -6.13 6.72
C SER A 203 -9.55 -4.94 7.67
N ALA A 204 -10.72 -4.35 7.91
CA ALA A 204 -10.84 -3.27 8.88
C ALA A 204 -12.14 -3.33 9.70
N ARG A 205 -12.06 -2.88 10.96
CA ARG A 205 -13.19 -2.75 11.89
C ARG A 205 -13.11 -1.43 12.61
N THR A 206 -14.27 -0.80 12.86
CA THR A 206 -14.33 0.52 13.49
C THR A 206 -15.25 0.59 14.70
N THR A 207 -14.99 1.56 15.56
CA THR A 207 -15.83 1.89 16.73
C THR A 207 -16.89 2.96 16.45
N LYS A 208 -16.78 3.72 15.34
CA LYS A 208 -17.79 4.71 14.87
C LYS A 208 -17.89 4.65 13.36
N ALA A 209 -19.03 5.04 12.79
CA ALA A 209 -19.16 5.17 11.34
C ALA A 209 -18.02 6.04 10.78
N THR A 210 -17.33 5.58 9.73
CA THR A 210 -16.16 6.30 9.19
C THR A 210 -15.91 5.93 7.72
N PRO A 211 -15.46 6.86 6.87
CA PRO A 211 -15.02 6.51 5.53
C PRO A 211 -13.72 5.70 5.58
N VAL A 212 -13.67 4.59 4.84
CA VAL A 212 -12.48 3.74 4.68
C VAL A 212 -12.33 3.37 3.21
N ASN A 213 -11.14 3.59 2.67
CA ASN A 213 -10.77 3.17 1.32
C ASN A 213 -9.27 2.84 1.35
N LEU A 214 -8.91 1.56 1.35
CA LEU A 214 -7.53 1.11 1.50
C LEU A 214 -6.99 0.66 0.15
N THR A 215 -5.73 0.97 -0.12
CA THR A 215 -5.06 0.50 -1.33
C THR A 215 -3.54 0.41 -1.13
N GLN A 216 -2.83 -0.08 -2.14
CA GLN A 216 -1.40 -0.22 -2.16
C GLN A 216 -0.83 0.50 -3.38
N HIS A 217 0.14 1.39 -3.16
CA HIS A 217 0.60 2.36 -4.15
C HIS A 217 1.96 1.97 -4.78
N SER A 218 2.13 0.72 -5.19
CA SER A 218 3.30 0.29 -5.97
C SER A 218 3.33 0.97 -7.34
N TYR A 219 4.51 1.39 -7.74
CA TYR A 219 4.78 1.84 -9.10
C TYR A 219 5.51 0.73 -9.82
N PHE A 220 4.93 0.21 -10.89
CA PHE A 220 5.49 -0.86 -11.70
C PHE A 220 6.21 -0.31 -12.92
N ASN A 221 7.37 -0.89 -13.21
CA ASN A 221 7.98 -0.88 -14.54
C ASN A 221 8.41 -2.32 -14.86
N LEU A 222 7.69 -2.98 -15.76
CA LEU A 222 7.93 -4.39 -16.09
C LEU A 222 9.28 -4.65 -16.78
N ASP A 223 9.99 -3.62 -17.23
CA ASP A 223 11.37 -3.74 -17.73
C ASP A 223 12.42 -3.58 -16.63
N GLY A 224 11.97 -3.34 -15.39
CA GLY A 224 12.80 -3.07 -14.22
C GLY A 224 12.71 -1.61 -13.81
N GLU A 225 12.82 -1.34 -12.51
CA GLU A 225 12.65 0.00 -11.92
C GLU A 225 13.58 1.08 -12.51
N GLY A 226 14.76 0.67 -12.96
CA GLY A 226 15.77 1.58 -13.52
C GLY A 226 15.56 1.91 -15.00
N SER A 227 14.48 1.42 -15.61
CA SER A 227 14.16 1.68 -17.01
C SER A 227 13.54 3.07 -17.21
N ASP A 228 13.78 3.66 -18.37
CA ASP A 228 13.48 5.09 -18.59
C ASP A 228 11.97 5.41 -18.57
N SER A 229 11.12 4.50 -19.08
CA SER A 229 9.70 4.78 -19.21
C SER A 229 8.80 3.54 -19.27
N ILE A 230 7.49 3.73 -19.03
CA ILE A 230 6.41 2.74 -19.20
C ILE A 230 5.61 2.90 -20.50
N LEU A 231 5.98 3.82 -21.39
CA LEU A 231 5.13 4.20 -22.53
C LEU A 231 4.91 3.06 -23.55
N ASP A 232 5.86 2.14 -23.66
CA ASP A 232 5.75 0.97 -24.55
C ASP A 232 5.03 -0.22 -23.91
N HIS A 233 4.72 -0.16 -22.61
CA HIS A 233 3.90 -1.17 -21.95
C HIS A 233 2.50 -1.15 -22.54
N VAL A 234 1.94 -2.34 -22.74
CA VAL A 234 0.63 -2.53 -23.34
C VAL A 234 -0.38 -2.80 -22.23
N MET A 235 -1.36 -1.91 -22.09
CA MET A 235 -2.40 -1.96 -21.08
C MET A 235 -3.71 -2.52 -21.67
N THR A 236 -4.41 -3.34 -20.89
CA THR A 236 -5.82 -3.68 -21.08
C THR A 236 -6.54 -3.49 -19.75
N LEU A 237 -7.67 -2.76 -19.74
CA LEU A 237 -8.50 -2.53 -18.56
C LEU A 237 -9.92 -3.07 -18.77
N GLU A 238 -10.43 -3.78 -17.78
CA GLU A 238 -11.80 -4.31 -17.76
C GLU A 238 -12.78 -3.22 -17.26
N ALA A 239 -12.81 -2.09 -17.98
CA ALA A 239 -13.61 -0.91 -17.65
C ALA A 239 -14.14 -0.24 -18.93
N ASP A 240 -15.47 -0.02 -19.01
CA ASP A 240 -16.13 0.72 -20.10
C ASP A 240 -16.45 2.17 -19.73
N ALA A 241 -16.13 2.59 -18.51
CA ALA A 241 -16.28 3.94 -18.01
C ALA A 241 -15.13 4.36 -17.08
N TYR A 242 -15.01 5.67 -16.88
CA TYR A 242 -14.07 6.30 -15.94
C TYR A 242 -14.77 7.48 -15.25
N THR A 243 -14.13 8.05 -14.23
CA THR A 243 -14.64 9.23 -13.51
C THR A 243 -13.88 10.49 -13.93
N PRO A 244 -14.44 11.36 -14.81
CA PRO A 244 -13.80 12.61 -15.17
C PRO A 244 -13.62 13.51 -13.95
N VAL A 245 -12.47 14.17 -13.89
CA VAL A 245 -12.06 15.05 -12.79
C VAL A 245 -12.09 16.52 -13.18
N ASN A 246 -12.20 17.41 -12.19
CA ASN A 246 -12.08 18.86 -12.33
C ASN A 246 -10.60 19.33 -12.26
N GLU A 247 -10.39 20.65 -12.24
CA GLU A 247 -9.05 21.27 -12.21
C GLU A 247 -8.20 20.92 -10.98
N THR A 248 -8.82 20.42 -9.91
CA THR A 248 -8.13 19.99 -8.67
C THR A 248 -8.13 18.46 -8.52
N LEU A 249 -8.39 17.74 -9.61
CA LEU A 249 -8.41 16.28 -9.69
C LEU A 249 -9.49 15.60 -8.83
N ILE A 250 -10.54 16.33 -8.47
CA ILE A 250 -11.75 15.77 -7.82
C ILE A 250 -12.71 15.29 -8.91
N PRO A 251 -13.29 14.07 -8.80
CA PRO A 251 -14.34 13.61 -9.71
C PRO A 251 -15.50 14.59 -9.77
N THR A 252 -16.00 14.83 -10.98
CA THR A 252 -17.16 15.69 -11.24
C THR A 252 -18.48 15.10 -10.76
N GLY A 253 -18.48 13.81 -10.38
CA GLY A 253 -19.68 12.99 -10.15
C GLY A 253 -20.18 12.26 -11.42
N GLU A 254 -19.66 12.62 -12.59
CA GLU A 254 -19.95 11.92 -13.85
C GLU A 254 -19.25 10.56 -13.90
N ILE A 255 -19.94 9.57 -14.47
CA ILE A 255 -19.36 8.31 -14.94
C ILE A 255 -19.43 8.34 -16.47
N ALA A 256 -18.29 8.63 -17.10
CA ALA A 256 -18.20 8.84 -18.55
C ALA A 256 -17.73 7.56 -19.25
N SER A 257 -18.27 7.28 -20.44
CA SER A 257 -17.79 6.15 -21.23
C SER A 257 -16.36 6.37 -21.72
N VAL A 258 -15.54 5.31 -21.72
CA VAL A 258 -14.21 5.35 -22.31
C VAL A 258 -14.25 5.33 -23.84
N ALA A 259 -15.33 4.83 -24.45
CA ALA A 259 -15.42 4.56 -25.87
C ALA A 259 -15.17 5.81 -26.72
N GLY A 260 -14.22 5.72 -27.66
CA GLY A 260 -13.85 6.84 -28.53
C GLY A 260 -13.04 7.95 -27.85
N THR A 261 -12.55 7.70 -26.63
CA THR A 261 -11.67 8.62 -25.89
C THR A 261 -10.25 8.04 -25.76
N PRO A 262 -9.25 8.84 -25.37
CA PRO A 262 -7.92 8.33 -25.03
C PRO A 262 -7.91 7.31 -23.88
N PHE A 263 -8.98 7.24 -23.07
CA PHE A 263 -9.11 6.32 -21.94
C PHE A 263 -9.57 4.91 -22.35
N ASP A 264 -9.83 4.65 -23.64
CA ASP A 264 -10.26 3.33 -24.10
C ASP A 264 -9.11 2.31 -24.12
N PHE A 265 -8.93 1.63 -22.99
CA PHE A 265 -8.06 0.46 -22.81
C PHE A 265 -8.85 -0.87 -22.82
N THR A 266 -10.08 -0.89 -23.35
CA THR A 266 -10.86 -2.15 -23.46
C THR A 266 -10.23 -3.17 -24.41
N ARG A 267 -9.18 -2.75 -25.14
CA ARG A 267 -8.32 -3.57 -25.97
C ARG A 267 -6.85 -3.27 -25.63
N PRO A 268 -5.94 -4.26 -25.80
CA PRO A 268 -4.51 -4.05 -25.60
C PRO A 268 -4.02 -2.83 -26.39
N THR A 269 -3.53 -1.82 -25.66
CA THR A 269 -3.10 -0.53 -26.22
C THR A 269 -1.81 -0.10 -25.52
N PRO A 270 -0.74 0.28 -26.24
CA PRO A 270 0.43 0.90 -25.64
C PRO A 270 0.05 2.15 -24.85
N ILE A 271 0.56 2.29 -23.63
CA ILE A 271 0.20 3.42 -22.75
C ILE A 271 0.51 4.76 -23.44
N GLY A 272 1.63 4.83 -24.16
CA GLY A 272 2.05 6.03 -24.89
C GLY A 272 1.25 6.36 -26.14
N GLU A 273 0.40 5.46 -26.65
CA GLU A 273 -0.28 5.66 -27.94
C GLU A 273 -1.14 6.94 -27.96
N ARG A 274 -1.83 7.22 -26.84
CA ARG A 274 -2.85 8.29 -26.76
C ARG A 274 -2.61 9.30 -25.63
N ILE A 275 -1.57 9.12 -24.82
CA ILE A 275 -1.33 9.92 -23.60
C ILE A 275 -1.10 11.41 -23.87
N GLU A 276 -0.67 11.77 -25.09
CA GLU A 276 -0.46 13.16 -25.54
C GLU A 276 -1.62 13.70 -26.40
N THR A 277 -2.74 12.98 -26.49
CA THR A 277 -3.89 13.45 -27.27
C THR A 277 -4.44 14.75 -26.67
N ASP A 278 -4.83 15.69 -27.52
CA ASP A 278 -5.50 16.92 -27.10
C ASP A 278 -6.88 16.60 -26.47
N ASN A 279 -6.87 16.37 -25.16
CA ASN A 279 -8.02 16.01 -24.35
C ASN A 279 -7.94 16.71 -22.99
N GLU A 280 -9.08 17.22 -22.52
CA GLU A 280 -9.16 17.99 -21.27
C GLU A 280 -8.72 17.19 -20.04
N GLN A 281 -9.10 15.92 -19.96
CA GLN A 281 -8.81 15.05 -18.83
C GLN A 281 -7.33 14.65 -18.82
N LEU A 282 -6.73 14.37 -19.98
CA LEU A 282 -5.28 14.14 -20.09
C LEU A 282 -4.47 15.38 -19.69
N ARG A 283 -4.92 16.59 -20.05
CA ARG A 283 -4.27 17.84 -19.60
C ARG A 283 -4.35 18.01 -18.09
N ARG A 284 -5.49 17.70 -17.47
CA ARG A 284 -5.66 17.77 -16.01
C ARG A 284 -4.73 16.80 -15.29
N GLY A 285 -4.68 15.54 -15.73
CA GLY A 285 -3.81 14.52 -15.15
C GLY A 285 -2.33 14.59 -15.55
N GLN A 286 -1.98 15.43 -16.54
CA GLN A 286 -0.66 15.41 -17.22
C GLN A 286 -0.30 14.04 -17.82
N GLY A 287 -1.33 13.33 -18.27
CA GLY A 287 -1.31 11.91 -18.60
C GLY A 287 -2.53 11.22 -17.97
N TYR A 288 -2.40 9.93 -17.68
CA TYR A 288 -3.43 9.20 -16.94
C TYR A 288 -3.23 9.41 -15.44
N ASP A 289 -4.23 9.97 -14.79
CA ASP A 289 -4.40 9.98 -13.33
C ASP A 289 -5.90 9.89 -13.02
N HIS A 290 -6.52 8.79 -13.43
CA HIS A 290 -7.98 8.65 -13.39
C HIS A 290 -8.41 7.30 -12.80
N ASN A 291 -9.54 7.33 -12.10
CA ASN A 291 -10.23 6.14 -11.66
C ASN A 291 -11.09 5.58 -12.80
N PHE A 292 -10.84 4.31 -13.13
CA PHE A 292 -11.63 3.51 -14.05
C PHE A 292 -12.71 2.76 -13.28
N VAL A 293 -13.92 2.75 -13.84
CA VAL A 293 -15.08 2.05 -13.26
C VAL A 293 -15.07 0.62 -13.79
N LEU A 294 -14.75 -0.33 -12.91
CA LEU A 294 -14.56 -1.71 -13.32
C LEU A 294 -15.90 -2.36 -13.67
N LYS A 295 -15.93 -3.07 -14.80
CA LYS A 295 -17.13 -3.70 -15.36
C LYS A 295 -17.47 -5.00 -14.63
N ARG A 296 -17.95 -4.88 -13.39
CA ARG A 296 -18.33 -6.03 -12.55
C ARG A 296 -19.49 -5.71 -11.62
N ALA A 297 -20.19 -6.75 -11.18
CA ALA A 297 -21.04 -6.65 -10.00
C ALA A 297 -20.17 -6.77 -8.74
N PRO A 298 -20.59 -6.21 -7.59
CA PRO A 298 -19.92 -6.48 -6.32
C PRO A 298 -19.77 -7.98 -6.07
N SER A 299 -18.55 -8.42 -5.77
CA SER A 299 -18.19 -9.82 -5.59
C SER A 299 -17.16 -9.94 -4.47
N SER A 300 -17.24 -11.01 -3.68
CA SER A 300 -16.21 -11.36 -2.70
C SER A 300 -15.04 -12.15 -3.29
N THR A 301 -15.11 -12.46 -4.59
CA THR A 301 -14.03 -13.14 -5.32
C THR A 301 -13.35 -12.13 -6.24
N PRO A 302 -12.01 -12.01 -6.20
CA PRO A 302 -11.28 -11.15 -7.12
C PRO A 302 -11.56 -11.50 -8.58
N GLU A 303 -11.84 -10.48 -9.39
CA GLU A 303 -11.95 -10.61 -10.85
C GLU A 303 -10.90 -9.74 -11.53
N ARG A 304 -10.45 -10.14 -12.72
CA ARG A 304 -9.46 -9.39 -13.49
C ARG A 304 -9.92 -7.95 -13.73
N ALA A 305 -9.07 -6.99 -13.39
CA ALA A 305 -9.27 -5.56 -13.54
C ALA A 305 -8.36 -4.97 -14.61
N ALA A 306 -7.11 -5.45 -14.66
CA ALA A 306 -6.12 -4.95 -15.60
C ALA A 306 -5.17 -6.06 -16.05
N ARG A 307 -4.55 -5.85 -17.20
CA ARG A 307 -3.36 -6.58 -17.65
C ARG A 307 -2.38 -5.59 -18.27
N VAL A 308 -1.13 -5.67 -17.83
CA VAL A 308 -0.02 -4.90 -18.40
C VAL A 308 1.02 -5.88 -18.91
N THR A 309 1.52 -5.66 -20.11
CA THR A 309 2.68 -6.39 -20.62
C THR A 309 3.78 -5.44 -21.06
N SER A 310 5.03 -5.87 -20.88
CA SER A 310 6.14 -5.26 -21.59
C SER A 310 6.51 -6.15 -22.78
N PRO A 311 6.43 -5.63 -24.02
CA PRO A 311 6.95 -6.31 -25.19
C PRO A 311 8.46 -6.56 -25.14
N ALA A 312 9.23 -5.74 -24.41
CA ALA A 312 10.68 -5.81 -24.38
C ALA A 312 11.19 -6.98 -23.52
N SER A 313 10.60 -7.18 -22.34
CA SER A 313 10.95 -8.28 -21.43
C SER A 313 10.02 -9.49 -21.56
N GLY A 314 8.84 -9.31 -22.13
CA GLY A 314 7.77 -10.31 -22.10
C GLY A 314 7.13 -10.50 -20.74
N ARG A 315 7.47 -9.69 -19.73
CA ARG A 315 6.81 -9.76 -18.41
C ARG A 315 5.36 -9.32 -18.52
N VAL A 316 4.51 -10.01 -17.76
CA VAL A 316 3.07 -9.78 -17.70
C VAL A 316 2.67 -9.59 -16.24
N LEU A 317 1.93 -8.52 -15.97
CA LEU A 317 1.22 -8.28 -14.72
C LEU A 317 -0.29 -8.37 -15.00
N GLU A 318 -0.98 -9.32 -14.39
CA GLU A 318 -2.44 -9.32 -14.30
C GLU A 318 -2.87 -8.87 -12.90
N VAL A 319 -3.83 -7.94 -12.85
CA VAL A 319 -4.42 -7.44 -11.61
C VAL A 319 -5.83 -7.99 -11.48
N GLU A 320 -6.15 -8.67 -10.39
CA GLU A 320 -7.50 -9.08 -10.02
C GLU A 320 -7.90 -8.40 -8.70
N THR A 321 -9.17 -8.06 -8.51
CA THR A 321 -9.62 -7.38 -7.29
C THR A 321 -11.12 -7.55 -6.99
N THR A 322 -11.53 -7.32 -5.75
CA THR A 322 -12.93 -7.14 -5.35
C THR A 322 -13.39 -5.69 -5.40
N GLU A 323 -12.48 -4.74 -5.57
CA GLU A 323 -12.78 -3.30 -5.59
C GLU A 323 -13.64 -2.91 -6.83
N PRO A 324 -14.47 -1.86 -6.73
CA PRO A 324 -15.29 -1.40 -7.84
C PRO A 324 -14.51 -0.51 -8.82
N GLY A 325 -13.37 0.05 -8.40
CA GLY A 325 -12.56 0.99 -9.17
C GLY A 325 -11.08 0.62 -9.20
N LEU A 326 -10.39 1.20 -10.19
CA LEU A 326 -8.94 1.13 -10.32
C LEU A 326 -8.40 2.50 -10.73
N GLN A 327 -7.59 3.13 -9.88
CA GLN A 327 -6.80 4.29 -10.27
C GLN A 327 -5.68 3.82 -11.18
N PHE A 328 -5.63 4.35 -12.40
CA PHE A 328 -4.46 4.25 -13.25
C PHE A 328 -3.74 5.58 -13.26
N TYR A 329 -2.55 5.58 -12.66
CA TYR A 329 -1.64 6.72 -12.65
C TYR A 329 -0.36 6.38 -13.41
N SER A 330 -0.03 7.17 -14.43
CA SER A 330 1.12 6.93 -15.31
C SER A 330 2.42 7.61 -14.87
N GLY A 331 2.59 7.92 -13.58
CA GLY A 331 3.85 8.47 -13.06
C GLY A 331 4.17 9.90 -13.53
N ASN A 332 3.14 10.72 -13.72
CA ASN A 332 3.22 12.01 -14.42
C ASN A 332 4.05 13.08 -13.68
N PHE A 333 4.04 13.03 -12.33
CA PHE A 333 4.69 14.00 -11.46
C PHE A 333 6.11 13.63 -11.05
N LEU A 334 6.60 12.44 -11.44
CA LEU A 334 8.00 12.08 -11.26
C LEU A 334 8.88 13.03 -12.11
N ASP A 335 9.87 13.66 -11.49
CA ASP A 335 10.64 14.76 -12.10
C ASP A 335 12.15 14.48 -12.14
N GLY A 336 12.59 13.28 -11.73
CA GLY A 336 13.99 12.90 -11.64
C GLY A 336 14.74 13.48 -10.43
N SER A 337 14.05 14.12 -9.48
CA SER A 337 14.67 14.67 -8.27
C SER A 337 15.08 13.62 -7.23
N VAL A 338 14.58 12.38 -7.38
CA VAL A 338 14.92 11.23 -6.53
C VAL A 338 15.55 10.12 -7.36
N SER A 339 16.56 9.46 -6.79
CA SER A 339 17.22 8.30 -7.39
C SER A 339 16.77 7.02 -6.71
N GLY A 340 16.45 6.02 -7.52
CA GLY A 340 15.99 4.70 -7.12
C GLY A 340 17.07 3.76 -6.61
N LYS A 341 16.67 2.50 -6.42
CA LYS A 341 17.51 1.43 -5.87
C LYS A 341 18.74 1.15 -6.73
N SER A 342 18.60 1.28 -8.05
CA SER A 342 19.65 1.14 -9.06
C SER A 342 20.53 2.40 -9.21
N GLY A 343 20.25 3.47 -8.47
CA GLY A 343 20.89 4.78 -8.63
C GLY A 343 20.39 5.58 -9.83
N ARG A 344 19.42 5.07 -10.59
CA ARG A 344 18.75 5.78 -11.69
C ARG A 344 17.75 6.79 -11.15
N ALA A 345 17.68 7.97 -11.75
CA ALA A 345 16.68 8.97 -11.39
C ALA A 345 15.31 8.53 -11.93
N TYR A 346 14.27 8.60 -11.09
CA TYR A 346 12.90 8.32 -11.52
C TYR A 346 12.29 9.57 -12.18
N GLY A 347 12.35 9.60 -13.51
CA GLY A 347 11.78 10.67 -14.32
C GLY A 347 10.30 10.47 -14.64
N GLN A 348 9.74 11.43 -15.38
CA GLN A 348 8.34 11.40 -15.79
C GLN A 348 8.03 10.08 -16.51
N ARG A 349 6.98 9.38 -16.03
CA ARG A 349 6.52 8.10 -16.56
C ARG A 349 7.54 6.96 -16.44
N SER A 350 8.44 6.99 -15.46
CA SER A 350 9.35 5.86 -15.20
C SER A 350 8.65 4.65 -14.58
N GLY A 351 7.43 4.82 -14.05
CA GLY A 351 6.60 3.75 -13.49
C GLY A 351 5.12 4.10 -13.50
N LEU A 352 4.25 3.09 -13.41
CA LEU A 352 2.79 3.23 -13.33
C LEU A 352 2.23 2.64 -12.05
N ALA A 353 1.17 3.22 -11.50
CA ALA A 353 0.41 2.65 -10.38
C ALA A 353 -0.97 2.16 -10.84
N LEU A 354 -1.41 1.03 -10.29
CA LEU A 354 -2.73 0.43 -10.49
C LEU A 354 -3.39 0.20 -9.13
N GLU A 355 -3.91 1.28 -8.55
CA GLU A 355 -4.47 1.26 -7.21
C GLU A 355 -5.92 0.78 -7.29
N THR A 356 -6.16 -0.43 -6.80
CA THR A 356 -7.51 -0.99 -6.68
C THR A 356 -8.20 -0.34 -5.47
N GLN A 357 -9.38 0.24 -5.67
CA GLN A 357 -10.02 1.10 -4.67
C GLN A 357 -11.50 1.36 -4.95
N HIS A 358 -12.20 1.94 -3.99
CA HIS A 358 -13.43 2.69 -4.24
C HIS A 358 -13.13 4.02 -4.94
N PHE A 359 -14.17 4.63 -5.52
CA PHE A 359 -13.98 5.84 -6.31
C PHE A 359 -13.53 7.02 -5.43
N PRO A 360 -12.66 7.91 -5.95
CA PRO A 360 -12.29 9.11 -5.22
C PRO A 360 -13.51 9.96 -4.85
N ASP A 361 -13.43 10.66 -3.73
CA ASP A 361 -14.48 11.56 -3.21
C ASP A 361 -15.85 10.89 -2.94
N SER A 362 -15.93 9.55 -2.87
CA SER A 362 -17.16 8.81 -2.56
C SER A 362 -17.92 9.30 -1.31
N PRO A 363 -17.27 9.74 -0.20
CA PRO A 363 -17.98 10.34 0.94
C PRO A 363 -18.84 11.56 0.60
N ASN A 364 -18.56 12.25 -0.51
CA ASN A 364 -19.30 13.42 -0.98
C ASN A 364 -20.13 13.15 -2.26
N GLN A 365 -20.02 11.96 -2.84
CA GLN A 365 -20.62 11.61 -4.12
C GLN A 365 -21.65 10.50 -3.93
N SER A 366 -22.90 10.87 -3.62
CA SER A 366 -23.97 9.89 -3.30
C SER A 366 -24.28 8.87 -4.42
N GLY A 367 -23.86 9.12 -5.66
CA GLY A 367 -23.98 8.19 -6.78
C GLY A 367 -22.86 7.16 -6.88
N PHE A 368 -21.81 7.27 -6.06
CA PHE A 368 -20.67 6.36 -6.06
C PHE A 368 -20.84 5.24 -5.02
N PRO A 369 -20.12 4.11 -5.15
CA PRO A 369 -20.09 3.06 -4.14
C PRO A 369 -19.71 3.62 -2.76
N SER A 370 -20.50 3.27 -1.74
CA SER A 370 -20.30 3.77 -0.38
C SER A 370 -18.98 3.27 0.21
N THR A 371 -18.22 4.17 0.80
CA THR A 371 -16.99 3.87 1.56
C THR A 371 -17.19 3.95 3.08
N ILE A 372 -18.43 4.13 3.56
CA ILE A 372 -18.72 4.25 4.98
C ILE A 372 -18.77 2.86 5.63
N LEU A 373 -17.83 2.60 6.53
CA LEU A 373 -17.82 1.40 7.38
C LEU A 373 -18.58 1.68 8.69
N GLN A 374 -19.55 0.83 9.04
CA GLN A 374 -20.32 0.96 10.27
C GLN A 374 -19.74 0.12 11.43
N PRO A 375 -19.99 0.51 12.70
CA PRO A 375 -19.69 -0.37 13.84
C PRO A 375 -20.42 -1.71 13.73
N GLY A 376 -19.69 -2.80 13.97
CA GLY A 376 -20.21 -4.17 13.85
C GLY A 376 -20.02 -4.79 12.46
N GLU A 377 -19.70 -4.00 11.44
CA GLU A 377 -19.31 -4.49 10.12
C GLU A 377 -17.82 -4.84 10.06
N THR A 378 -17.43 -5.52 8.99
CA THR A 378 -16.04 -5.77 8.63
C THR A 378 -15.86 -5.31 7.19
N LEU A 379 -14.93 -4.40 6.94
CA LEU A 379 -14.46 -4.17 5.59
C LEU A 379 -13.56 -5.35 5.21
N GLU A 380 -13.77 -5.90 4.02
CA GLU A 380 -12.90 -6.88 3.38
C GLU A 380 -12.65 -6.44 1.94
N SER A 381 -11.39 -6.46 1.53
CA SER A 381 -10.99 -6.18 0.15
C SER A 381 -9.80 -7.05 -0.22
N HIS A 382 -9.73 -7.44 -1.48
CA HIS A 382 -8.72 -8.35 -1.99
C HIS A 382 -8.16 -7.82 -3.29
N THR A 383 -6.83 -7.80 -3.39
CA THR A 383 -6.09 -7.45 -4.61
C THR A 383 -5.03 -8.50 -4.88
N VAL A 384 -4.94 -8.90 -6.14
CA VAL A 384 -4.10 -9.99 -6.59
C VAL A 384 -3.26 -9.49 -7.75
N TYR A 385 -1.94 -9.58 -7.62
CA TYR A 385 -0.98 -9.35 -8.70
C TYR A 385 -0.40 -10.68 -9.14
N ARG A 386 -0.80 -11.17 -10.32
CA ARG A 386 -0.28 -12.41 -10.91
C ARG A 386 0.79 -12.08 -11.93
N PHE A 387 1.93 -12.74 -11.82
CA PHE A 387 3.09 -12.54 -12.70
C PHE A 387 3.26 -13.73 -13.63
N THR A 388 3.38 -13.45 -14.92
CA THR A 388 3.68 -14.45 -15.96
C THR A 388 4.60 -13.86 -17.02
N THR A 389 4.96 -14.67 -18.02
CA THR A 389 5.74 -14.22 -19.18
C THR A 389 5.05 -14.63 -20.48
N GLU A 390 5.27 -13.84 -21.55
CA GLU A 390 4.83 -14.11 -22.91
C GLU A 390 5.97 -13.93 -23.93
N ASP A 391 5.85 -14.62 -25.07
CA ASP A 391 6.83 -14.71 -26.17
C ASP A 391 7.01 -13.43 -27.00
#